data_AF-A0AAC8Q655-F1
#
_entry.id   AF-A0AAC8Q655-F1
#
_cell.length_a   1.000
_cell.length_b   1.000
_cell.length_c   1.000
_cell.angle_alpha   90.00
_cell.angle_beta   90.00
_cell.angle_gamma   90.00
#
_symmetry.space_group_name_H-M   'P 1'
#
loop_
_entity.id
_entity.type
_entity.pdbx_description
1 polymer ?
#
loop_
_entity_poly.entity_id
_entity_poly.type
_entity_poly.pdbx_seq_one_letter_code
_entity_poly.pdbx_strand_id
1 'polypeptide(L)'
;MERGADEVRALALDVASELPFNSGYVDFVLCSDGWHFGEALQLIQPRYPGVHLASSRASLRMNTWVDGVHWMNFLGEPVLGKIGGVPGLRAHLGLPGITLQEMSGDRVLITLGEQPEVGDVEAGQTLPLHRALARILAPYLYRSDMDDFYPTTEDLLRWERRFLD
;
A
#
# COMPACT_ATOMS: atom_id res chain seq x y z
N MET A 1 18.92 0.97 -20.85
CA MET A 1 19.10 1.50 -19.48
C MET A 1 17.98 0.89 -18.67
N GLU A 2 18.32 0.10 -17.66
CA GLU A 2 17.35 -0.54 -16.79
C GLU A 2 16.76 0.56 -15.90
N ARG A 3 15.45 0.80 -16.00
CA ARG A 3 14.77 1.81 -15.17
C ARG A 3 14.56 1.22 -13.77
N GLY A 4 15.43 1.55 -12.83
CA GLY A 4 15.40 1.01 -11.47
C GLY A 4 14.35 1.66 -10.57
N ALA A 5 14.37 1.31 -9.28
CA ALA A 5 13.50 1.86 -8.24
C ALA A 5 13.52 3.41 -8.20
N ASP A 6 14.68 4.03 -8.37
CA ASP A 6 14.82 5.48 -8.37
C ASP A 6 14.07 6.17 -9.51
N GLU A 7 14.08 5.59 -10.72
CA GLU A 7 13.36 6.15 -11.86
C GLU A 7 11.84 6.05 -11.67
N VAL A 8 11.38 4.94 -11.10
CA VAL A 8 9.97 4.75 -10.73
C VAL A 8 9.56 5.75 -9.66
N ARG A 9 10.39 5.96 -8.63
CA ARG A 9 10.16 6.95 -7.58
C ARG A 9 10.08 8.37 -8.13
N ALA A 10 10.99 8.74 -9.04
CA ALA A 10 10.99 10.04 -9.68
C ALA A 10 9.69 10.27 -10.48
N LEU A 11 9.30 9.30 -11.30
CA LEU A 11 8.04 9.37 -12.06
C LEU A 11 6.81 9.51 -11.13
N ALA A 12 6.78 8.76 -10.04
CA ALA A 12 5.66 8.83 -9.09
C ALA A 12 5.56 10.20 -8.40
N LEU A 13 6.69 10.83 -8.08
CA LEU A 13 6.72 12.19 -7.53
C LEU A 13 6.23 13.22 -8.55
N ASP A 14 6.65 13.12 -9.81
CA ASP A 14 6.21 14.01 -10.88
C ASP A 14 4.69 13.89 -11.12
N VAL A 15 4.13 12.68 -11.07
CA VAL A 15 2.68 12.48 -11.19
C VAL A 15 1.93 13.05 -9.97
N ALA A 16 2.46 12.81 -8.78
CA ALA A 16 1.86 13.26 -7.52
C ALA A 16 1.91 14.79 -7.33
N SER A 17 2.83 15.51 -7.99
CA SER A 17 2.84 16.97 -7.95
C SER A 17 1.66 17.59 -8.70
N GLU A 18 1.22 16.95 -9.79
CA GLU A 18 0.20 17.48 -10.69
C GLU A 18 -1.23 17.06 -10.34
N LEU A 19 -1.41 15.87 -9.75
CA LEU A 19 -2.73 15.31 -9.51
C LEU A 19 -3.25 15.56 -8.08
N PRO A 20 -4.53 15.95 -7.92
CA PRO A 20 -5.18 15.86 -6.63
C PRO A 20 -5.42 14.37 -6.28
N PHE A 21 -5.09 13.98 -5.05
CA PHE A 21 -5.34 12.62 -4.55
C PHE A 21 -5.65 12.62 -3.06
N ASN A 22 -6.46 11.65 -2.63
CA ASN A 22 -6.66 11.32 -1.22
C ASN A 22 -5.63 10.30 -0.76
N SER A 23 -5.31 9.35 -1.62
CA SER A 23 -4.33 8.28 -1.40
C SER A 23 -3.78 7.80 -2.75
N GLY A 24 -2.64 7.12 -2.71
CA GLY A 24 -2.01 6.49 -3.87
C GLY A 24 -0.83 5.63 -3.44
N TYR A 25 -0.29 4.83 -4.34
CA TYR A 25 0.82 3.94 -4.01
C TYR A 25 1.73 3.63 -5.20
N VAL A 26 2.90 3.10 -4.88
CA VAL A 26 3.79 2.41 -5.82
C VAL A 26 4.30 1.14 -5.16
N ASP A 27 4.31 0.04 -5.90
CA ASP A 27 4.73 -1.25 -5.36
C ASP A 27 5.23 -2.23 -6.45
N PHE A 28 5.73 -3.38 -6.02
CA PHE A 28 5.89 -4.55 -6.88
C PHE A 28 4.54 -5.24 -7.08
N VAL A 29 3.98 -5.16 -8.29
CA VAL A 29 2.61 -5.58 -8.58
C VAL A 29 2.59 -6.77 -9.53
N LEU A 30 1.84 -7.81 -9.16
CA LEU A 30 1.34 -8.82 -10.08
C LEU A 30 -0.06 -8.40 -10.53
N CYS A 31 -0.16 -7.92 -11.76
CA CYS A 31 -1.43 -7.52 -12.37
C CYS A 31 -2.11 -8.72 -13.00
N SER A 32 -3.30 -9.07 -12.52
CA SER A 32 -4.13 -10.14 -13.07
C SER A 32 -5.44 -9.57 -13.61
N ASP A 33 -5.95 -10.18 -14.67
CA ASP A 33 -7.35 -9.98 -15.02
C ASP A 33 -8.25 -10.59 -13.93
N GLY A 34 -9.53 -10.19 -13.93
CA GLY A 34 -10.49 -10.65 -12.93
C GLY A 34 -10.77 -12.16 -12.98
N TRP A 35 -10.41 -12.87 -14.05
CA TRP A 35 -10.63 -14.31 -14.16
C TRP A 35 -9.55 -15.11 -13.43
N HIS A 36 -8.30 -14.66 -13.47
CA HIS A 36 -7.17 -15.37 -12.84
C HIS A 36 -6.80 -14.81 -11.46
N PHE A 37 -7.50 -13.79 -10.96
CA PHE A 37 -7.18 -13.15 -9.68
C PHE A 37 -7.17 -14.14 -8.51
N GLY A 38 -8.13 -15.08 -8.44
CA GLY A 38 -8.19 -16.09 -7.39
C GLY A 38 -7.00 -17.07 -7.43
N GLU A 39 -6.56 -17.48 -8.61
CA GLU A 39 -5.40 -18.35 -8.79
C GLU A 39 -4.11 -17.63 -8.43
N ALA A 40 -3.95 -16.38 -8.86
CA ALA A 40 -2.83 -15.53 -8.49
C ALA A 40 -2.76 -15.32 -6.97
N LEU A 41 -3.91 -15.11 -6.32
CA LEU A 41 -4.00 -14.99 -4.87
C LEU A 41 -3.51 -16.26 -4.16
N GLN A 42 -3.97 -17.45 -4.60
CA GLN A 42 -3.55 -18.72 -4.01
C GLN A 42 -2.04 -18.99 -4.16
N LEU A 43 -1.42 -18.51 -5.24
CA LEU A 43 0.02 -18.68 -5.48
C LEU A 43 0.89 -17.73 -4.65
N ILE A 44 0.42 -16.48 -4.45
CA ILE A 44 1.21 -15.43 -3.79
C ILE A 44 0.98 -15.41 -2.28
N GLN A 45 -0.28 -15.50 -1.84
CA GLN A 45 -0.69 -15.36 -0.45
C GLN A 45 0.14 -16.18 0.54
N PRO A 46 0.52 -17.46 0.27
CA PRO A 46 1.22 -18.27 1.26
C PRO A 46 2.66 -17.82 1.56
N ARG A 47 3.30 -17.06 0.65
CA ARG A 47 4.76 -16.86 0.69
C ARG A 47 5.21 -15.42 0.56
N TYR A 48 4.61 -14.63 -0.33
CA TYR A 48 5.16 -13.33 -0.75
C TYR A 48 4.22 -12.17 -0.37
N PRO A 49 4.13 -11.78 0.92
CA PRO A 49 3.17 -10.79 1.39
C PRO A 49 3.39 -9.38 0.82
N GLY A 50 4.56 -9.07 0.28
CA GLY A 50 4.86 -7.77 -0.34
C GLY A 50 4.54 -7.69 -1.83
N VAL A 51 4.20 -8.80 -2.50
CA VAL A 51 3.71 -8.73 -3.88
C VAL A 51 2.29 -8.20 -3.85
N HIS A 52 2.04 -7.01 -4.40
CA HIS A 52 0.68 -6.50 -4.50
C HIS A 52 -0.08 -7.20 -5.64
N LEU A 53 -1.33 -7.58 -5.38
CA LEU A 53 -2.23 -8.15 -6.39
C LEU A 53 -3.21 -7.07 -6.82
N ALA A 54 -2.98 -6.52 -8.01
CA ALA A 54 -3.86 -5.51 -8.58
C ALA A 54 -4.78 -6.15 -9.62
N SER A 55 -6.05 -5.72 -9.59
CA SER A 55 -6.94 -5.88 -10.73
C SER A 55 -6.50 -4.93 -11.84
N SER A 56 -6.60 -5.37 -13.09
CA SER A 56 -6.36 -4.50 -14.25
C SER A 56 -7.38 -3.35 -14.39
N ARG A 57 -8.37 -3.26 -13.48
CA ARG A 57 -9.38 -2.21 -13.41
C ARG A 57 -9.25 -1.43 -12.10
N ALA A 58 -9.35 -0.11 -12.18
CA ALA A 58 -9.39 0.75 -11.01
C ALA A 58 -10.67 0.50 -10.19
N SER A 59 -10.55 0.45 -8.85
CA SER A 59 -11.71 0.49 -7.96
C SER A 59 -12.23 1.91 -7.88
N LEU A 60 -13.47 2.12 -8.32
CA LEU A 60 -14.12 3.43 -8.31
C LEU A 60 -14.78 3.76 -6.95
N ARG A 61 -14.60 2.91 -5.93
CA ARG A 61 -15.31 3.02 -4.64
C ARG A 61 -14.42 3.33 -3.43
N MET A 62 -13.10 3.39 -3.62
CA MET A 62 -12.18 3.65 -2.51
C MET A 62 -12.38 5.01 -1.84
N ASN A 63 -12.89 6.03 -2.53
CA ASN A 63 -13.18 7.36 -1.98
C ASN A 63 -11.99 7.97 -1.18
N THR A 64 -12.04 7.90 0.16
CA THR A 64 -11.00 8.41 1.09
C THR A 64 -10.24 7.30 1.82
N TRP A 65 -10.54 6.04 1.52
CA TRP A 65 -9.83 4.88 2.04
C TRP A 65 -8.47 4.70 1.36
N VAL A 66 -7.57 3.96 2.01
CA VAL A 66 -6.25 3.63 1.47
C VAL A 66 -6.25 2.19 0.95
N ASP A 67 -5.78 2.00 -0.28
CA ASP A 67 -5.49 0.66 -0.81
C ASP A 67 -4.24 0.14 -0.09
N GLY A 68 -4.42 -0.78 0.86
CA GLY A 68 -3.32 -1.52 1.49
C GLY A 68 -2.15 -0.71 2.07
N VAL A 69 -1.02 -1.42 2.18
CA VAL A 69 0.30 -0.86 2.53
C VAL A 69 1.29 -1.35 1.50
N HIS A 70 2.09 -0.42 0.99
CA HIS A 70 2.95 -0.60 -0.17
C HIS A 70 4.36 -0.10 0.08
N TRP A 71 5.27 -0.33 -0.86
CA TRP A 71 6.61 0.26 -0.85
C TRP A 71 6.59 1.80 -0.72
N MET A 72 5.77 2.48 -1.54
CA MET A 72 5.52 3.91 -1.45
C MET A 72 4.04 4.16 -1.23
N ASN A 73 3.70 4.98 -0.23
CA ASN A 73 2.32 5.29 0.16
C ASN A 73 2.15 6.81 0.17
N PHE A 74 1.30 7.30 -0.72
CA PHE A 74 0.88 8.69 -0.77
C PHE A 74 -0.39 8.84 0.07
N LEU A 75 -0.36 9.76 1.03
CA LEU A 75 -1.51 10.07 1.88
C LEU A 75 -1.80 11.56 1.82
N GLY A 76 -3.06 11.90 1.57
CA GLY A 76 -3.59 13.26 1.66
C GLY A 76 -4.43 13.49 2.91
N GLU A 77 -4.98 14.70 3.00
CA GLU A 77 -5.69 15.23 4.16
C GLU A 77 -6.72 14.28 4.79
N PRO A 78 -7.60 13.55 4.05
CA PRO A 78 -8.68 12.79 4.69
C PRO A 78 -8.25 11.71 5.67
N VAL A 79 -7.04 11.14 5.46
CA VAL A 79 -6.44 10.14 6.35
C VAL A 79 -5.31 10.76 7.15
N LEU A 80 -4.46 11.58 6.51
CA LEU A 80 -3.34 12.24 7.17
C LEU A 80 -3.80 13.11 8.35
N GLY A 81 -4.89 13.87 8.18
CA GLY A 81 -5.49 14.69 9.24
C GLY A 81 -5.99 13.86 10.42
N LYS A 82 -6.59 12.69 10.16
CA LYS A 82 -7.07 11.77 11.21
C LYS A 82 -5.93 11.16 12.03
N ILE A 83 -4.74 11.04 11.45
CA ILE A 83 -3.52 10.55 12.11
C ILE A 83 -2.77 11.69 12.83
N GLY A 84 -3.24 12.94 12.72
CA GLY A 84 -2.61 14.11 13.34
C GLY A 84 -1.48 14.71 12.49
N GLY A 85 -1.55 14.56 11.17
CA GLY A 85 -0.57 15.10 10.24
C GLY A 85 0.75 14.34 10.23
N VAL A 86 1.75 14.94 9.56
CA VAL A 86 3.12 14.40 9.56
C VAL A 86 3.75 14.33 10.96
N PRO A 87 3.49 15.27 11.89
CA PRO A 87 3.93 15.11 13.28
C PRO A 87 3.35 13.85 13.95
N GLY A 88 2.07 13.58 13.73
CA GLY A 88 1.41 12.36 14.19
C GLY A 88 2.07 11.11 13.62
N LEU A 89 2.34 11.08 12.31
CA LEU A 89 3.08 9.97 11.69
C LEU A 89 4.47 9.77 12.29
N ARG A 90 5.26 10.84 12.45
CA ARG A 90 6.61 10.77 13.05
C ARG A 90 6.59 10.21 14.48
N ALA A 91 5.57 10.53 15.26
CA ALA A 91 5.45 10.02 16.63
C ALA A 91 5.19 8.50 16.69
N HIS A 92 4.53 7.94 15.66
CA HIS A 92 4.22 6.51 15.58
C HIS A 92 5.25 5.71 14.75
N LEU A 93 5.96 6.35 13.82
CA LEU A 93 6.91 5.74 12.88
C LEU A 93 8.35 6.15 13.23
N GLY A 94 8.87 5.59 14.33
CA GLY A 94 10.27 5.77 14.76
C GLY A 94 11.25 4.72 14.22
N LEU A 95 10.87 3.95 13.19
CA LEU A 95 11.70 2.85 12.68
C LEU A 95 12.72 3.32 11.64
N PRO A 96 14.00 2.89 11.74
CA PRO A 96 14.95 3.02 10.64
C PRO A 96 14.40 2.38 9.37
N GLY A 97 14.60 3.03 8.22
CA GLY A 97 14.12 2.55 6.92
C GLY A 97 12.76 3.08 6.49
N ILE A 98 12.06 3.88 7.31
CA ILE A 98 10.86 4.62 6.86
C ILE A 98 11.22 6.08 6.64
N THR A 99 10.97 6.59 5.43
CA THR A 99 11.16 8.01 5.12
C THR A 99 9.83 8.70 4.92
N LEU A 100 9.71 9.91 5.45
CA LEU A 100 8.54 10.78 5.29
C LEU A 100 8.95 12.03 4.51
N GLN A 101 8.32 12.23 3.35
CA GLN A 101 8.51 13.42 2.52
C GLN A 101 7.21 14.21 2.45
N GLU A 102 7.22 15.39 3.05
CA GLU A 102 6.11 16.35 2.99
C GLU A 102 5.92 16.86 1.55
N MET A 103 4.67 17.02 1.14
CA MET A 103 4.25 17.51 -0.17
C MET A 103 3.28 18.68 0.00
N SER A 104 3.08 19.47 -1.06
CA SER A 104 2.13 20.59 -1.02
C SER A 104 0.69 20.10 -0.76
N GLY A 105 -0.12 20.90 -0.07
CA GLY A 105 -1.55 20.64 0.12
C GLY A 105 -1.89 19.54 1.13
N ASP A 106 -1.19 19.50 2.27
CA ASP A 106 -1.40 18.53 3.35
C ASP A 106 -1.33 17.08 2.86
N ARG A 107 -0.24 16.79 2.13
CA ARG A 107 0.07 15.47 1.57
C ARG A 107 1.45 15.01 2.04
N VAL A 108 1.63 13.70 2.13
CA VAL A 108 2.91 13.08 2.49
C VAL A 108 3.14 11.82 1.67
N LEU A 109 4.39 11.62 1.27
CA LEU A 109 4.90 10.35 0.78
C LEU A 109 5.60 9.62 1.93
N ILE A 110 5.18 8.38 2.19
CA ILE A 110 5.83 7.43 3.09
C ILE A 110 6.51 6.37 2.25
N THR A 111 7.82 6.18 2.40
CA THR A 111 8.59 5.15 1.68
C THR A 111 9.16 4.13 2.66
N LEU A 112 9.03 2.84 2.33
CA LEU A 112 9.47 1.72 3.15
C LEU A 112 10.71 1.06 2.52
N GLY A 113 11.90 1.41 3.00
CA GLY A 113 13.16 0.92 2.42
C GLY A 113 13.50 1.58 1.07
N GLU A 114 14.59 1.11 0.45
CA GLU A 114 15.14 1.72 -0.78
C GLU A 114 14.49 1.17 -2.06
N GLN A 115 13.90 -0.02 -2.00
CA GLN A 115 13.31 -0.73 -3.13
C GLN A 115 12.10 -1.54 -2.66
N PRO A 116 11.15 -1.90 -3.55
CA PRO A 116 10.01 -2.71 -3.15
C PRO A 116 10.48 -4.08 -2.68
N GLU A 117 9.96 -4.52 -1.53
CA GLU A 117 10.28 -5.80 -0.92
C GLU A 117 9.09 -6.75 -1.02
N VAL A 118 9.26 -7.89 -1.68
CA VAL A 118 8.21 -8.91 -1.80
C VAL A 118 8.03 -9.75 -0.53
N GLY A 119 9.04 -9.79 0.35
CA GLY A 119 9.11 -10.69 1.48
C GLY A 119 9.18 -12.17 1.07
N ASP A 120 9.38 -13.05 2.04
CA ASP A 120 9.36 -14.51 1.86
C ASP A 120 9.17 -15.13 3.24
N VAL A 121 7.96 -15.60 3.52
CA VAL A 121 7.57 -16.17 4.81
C VAL A 121 8.41 -17.41 5.15
N GLU A 122 8.76 -18.24 4.16
CA GLU A 122 9.58 -19.43 4.39
C GLU A 122 11.03 -19.06 4.75
N ALA A 123 11.52 -17.93 4.25
CA ALA A 123 12.82 -17.38 4.61
C ALA A 123 12.80 -16.48 5.86
N GLY A 124 11.65 -16.34 6.53
CA GLY A 124 11.48 -15.48 7.71
C GLY A 124 11.49 -13.98 7.41
N GLN A 125 11.33 -13.58 6.15
CA GLN A 125 11.25 -12.18 5.72
C GLN A 125 9.81 -11.67 5.87
N THR A 126 9.52 -11.09 7.04
CA THR A 126 8.15 -10.75 7.49
C THR A 126 7.70 -9.32 7.19
N LEU A 127 8.51 -8.53 6.48
CA LEU A 127 8.24 -7.15 6.11
C LEU A 127 7.87 -6.23 7.31
N PRO A 128 8.78 -6.05 8.29
CA PRO A 128 8.49 -5.30 9.51
C PRO A 128 8.09 -3.84 9.26
N LEU A 129 8.63 -3.19 8.21
CA LEU A 129 8.28 -1.82 7.84
C LEU A 129 6.81 -1.72 7.38
N HIS A 130 6.36 -2.68 6.57
CA HIS A 130 4.97 -2.77 6.11
C HIS A 130 4.02 -3.00 7.29
N ARG A 131 4.38 -3.92 8.20
CA ARG A 131 3.60 -4.20 9.41
C ARG A 131 3.50 -3.01 10.35
N ALA A 132 4.57 -2.23 10.48
CA ALA A 132 4.56 -1.02 11.32
C ALA A 132 3.58 0.02 10.77
N LEU A 133 3.63 0.30 9.46
CA LEU A 133 2.70 1.24 8.83
C LEU A 133 1.26 0.70 8.84
N ALA A 134 1.06 -0.60 8.59
CA ALA A 134 -0.26 -1.22 8.60
C ALA A 134 -0.99 -1.01 9.92
N ARG A 135 -0.32 -1.13 11.06
CA ARG A 135 -0.93 -0.91 12.38
C ARG A 135 -1.49 0.51 12.55
N ILE A 136 -0.87 1.51 11.95
CA ILE A 136 -1.34 2.89 11.97
C ILE A 136 -2.50 3.07 11.00
N LEU A 137 -2.39 2.49 9.80
CA LEU A 137 -3.40 2.63 8.76
C LEU A 137 -4.61 1.73 8.93
N ALA A 138 -4.57 0.75 9.84
CA ALA A 138 -5.62 -0.26 10.04
C ALA A 138 -7.06 0.32 10.09
N PRO A 139 -7.35 1.47 10.74
CA PRO A 139 -8.69 2.04 10.76
C PRO A 139 -9.14 2.70 9.44
N TYR A 140 -8.22 2.85 8.48
CA TYR A 140 -8.38 3.61 7.25
C TYR A 140 -8.07 2.81 5.98
N LEU A 141 -7.78 1.51 6.11
CA LEU A 141 -7.59 0.61 4.97
C LEU A 141 -8.93 0.27 4.34
N TYR A 142 -8.97 0.30 3.01
CA TYR A 142 -10.06 -0.25 2.24
C TYR A 142 -10.12 -1.77 2.41
N ARG A 143 -11.34 -2.32 2.35
CA ARG A 143 -11.63 -3.74 2.44
C ARG A 143 -12.76 -4.07 1.49
N SER A 144 -12.63 -5.18 0.78
CA SER A 144 -13.60 -5.59 -0.25
C SER A 144 -14.98 -5.89 0.33
N ASP A 145 -15.09 -6.29 1.59
CA ASP A 145 -16.38 -6.53 2.26
C ASP A 145 -17.15 -5.24 2.59
N MET A 146 -16.58 -4.07 2.34
CA MET A 146 -17.33 -2.81 2.37
C MET A 146 -18.18 -2.58 1.11
N ASP A 147 -18.02 -3.40 0.07
CA ASP A 147 -18.79 -3.32 -1.17
C ASP A 147 -19.77 -4.49 -1.33
N ASP A 148 -21.06 -4.19 -1.47
CA ASP A 148 -22.16 -5.19 -1.51
C ASP A 148 -22.28 -5.97 -2.85
N PHE A 149 -21.43 -5.71 -3.83
CA PHE A 149 -21.67 -6.12 -5.23
C PHE A 149 -20.97 -7.43 -5.65
N TYR A 150 -19.97 -7.90 -4.89
CA TYR A 150 -19.24 -9.12 -5.21
C TYR A 150 -19.06 -9.99 -3.97
N PRO A 151 -19.17 -11.34 -4.10
CA PRO A 151 -18.86 -12.23 -3.00
C PRO A 151 -17.38 -12.08 -2.64
N THR A 152 -17.12 -11.52 -1.47
CA THR A 152 -15.78 -11.44 -0.90
C THR A 152 -15.43 -12.81 -0.30
N THR A 153 -14.21 -13.32 -0.58
CA THR A 153 -13.73 -14.58 -0.01
C THR A 153 -12.95 -14.35 1.28
N GLU A 154 -12.89 -15.36 2.16
CA GLU A 154 -12.09 -15.29 3.38
C GLU A 154 -10.59 -15.09 3.06
N ASP A 155 -10.10 -15.74 1.99
CA ASP A 155 -8.71 -15.60 1.56
C ASP A 155 -8.38 -14.16 1.13
N LEU A 156 -9.32 -13.48 0.46
CA LEU A 156 -9.16 -12.07 0.10
C LEU A 156 -9.14 -11.17 1.35
N LEU A 157 -10.04 -11.40 2.31
CA LEU A 157 -10.03 -10.62 3.56
C LEU A 157 -8.75 -10.84 4.37
N ARG A 158 -8.25 -12.08 4.42
CA ARG A 158 -6.96 -12.39 5.06
C ARG A 158 -5.82 -11.69 4.33
N TRP A 159 -5.87 -11.62 3.01
CA TRP A 159 -4.87 -10.96 2.20
C TRP A 159 -4.86 -9.43 2.36
N GLU A 160 -6.03 -8.79 2.42
CA GLU A 160 -6.15 -7.36 2.72
C GLU A 160 -5.60 -7.01 4.11
N ARG A 161 -5.66 -7.96 5.05
CA ARG A 161 -5.15 -7.84 6.42
C ARG A 161 -3.76 -8.42 6.65
N ARG A 162 -3.06 -8.88 5.60
CA ARG A 162 -1.81 -9.67 5.70
C ARG A 162 -0.68 -9.07 6.55
N PHE A 163 -0.69 -7.76 6.77
CA PHE A 163 0.32 -7.06 7.60
C PHE A 163 -0.14 -6.80 9.05
N LEU A 164 -1.42 -7.02 9.35
CA LEU A 164 -2.01 -6.85 10.68
C LEU A 164 -1.99 -8.15 11.49
N ASP A 165 -2.07 -9.29 10.80
CA ASP A 165 -2.15 -10.62 11.39
C ASP A 165 -0.76 -11.29 11.55
#